data_AF-A0AAV2S5H5-F1
#
_entry.id   AF-A0AAV2S5H5-F1
#
_cell.length_a   1.000
_cell.length_b   1.000
_cell.length_c   1.000
_cell.angle_alpha   90.00
_cell.angle_beta   90.00
_cell.angle_gamma   90.00
#
_symmetry.space_group_name_H-M   'P 1'
#
loop_
_entity.id
_entity.type
_entity.pdbx_description
1 polymer ?
#
loop_
_entity_poly.entity_id
_entity_poly.type
_entity_poly.pdbx_seq_one_letter_code
_entity_poly.pdbx_strand_id
1 'polypeptide(L)'
;VGSISPFWDVKLICRYLREVADVSRPPRVSVEDFVRTSNTWCKEFPTTTCRVKYHLKAGKNKDVLEDQINSAYPLCHWSVINLLISFLDFKKHYGTKSERSLYENLGLMDLVERILRKRPITFYGPNDKYCLHNNKTGQGGFEKIGTDYEDQHLRICNYMSYDEMKISALFTVSSKSFFVNDGNRQNKGIPGEKGSFQESGVIAGMVGARLKKVEYMEWQDCIVTPKQNTPENGYGIPQGKPKLQHIWNTFYGEMPTWNEIETGDSKYLQVKNDTFLNTGTYKKRIRLAALTLIAEASVRAEAEQLKAYIHVVGLGLGVWCASKEQDKYFVEAWGEVLQNVNTSSIAYVDFSLIKADNCLGVKDGEKFKDKETIIRFSKRALHAPVPEGTLLVDSYACDSNALPGNGYWLNMLSSNGDGA
;
A
#
# COMPACT_ATOMS: atom_id res chain seq x y z
N VAL A 1 -3.03 6.23 40.07
CA VAL A 1 -3.21 7.62 39.60
C VAL A 1 -1.86 8.06 39.06
N GLY A 2 -1.58 7.74 37.80
CA GLY A 2 -0.22 7.67 37.27
C GLY A 2 -0.15 8.02 35.79
N SER A 3 0.96 8.67 35.43
CA SER A 3 1.59 8.81 34.11
C SER A 3 0.68 8.92 32.88
N ILE A 4 0.63 10.12 32.30
CA ILE A 4 0.13 10.37 30.95
C ILE A 4 0.92 9.48 29.96
N SER A 5 0.24 8.60 29.23
CA SER A 5 0.73 8.03 27.97
C SER A 5 -0.26 8.45 26.86
N PRO A 6 0.11 9.38 25.95
CA PRO A 6 -0.84 10.29 25.29
C PRO A 6 -1.28 9.79 23.90
N PHE A 7 -1.92 8.62 23.82
CA PHE A 7 -2.30 8.03 22.53
C PHE A 7 -3.61 8.63 22.00
N TRP A 8 -3.47 9.58 21.07
CA TRP A 8 -4.52 10.24 20.27
C TRP A 8 -5.51 11.15 21.02
N ASP A 9 -5.86 12.30 20.41
CA ASP A 9 -6.95 13.16 20.90
C ASP A 9 -8.30 12.51 20.57
N VAL A 10 -8.89 11.85 21.57
CA VAL A 10 -10.17 11.15 21.43
C VAL A 10 -11.31 12.09 21.07
N LYS A 11 -11.33 13.33 21.59
CA LYS A 11 -12.40 14.29 21.28
C LYS A 11 -12.34 14.71 19.82
N LEU A 12 -11.13 14.97 19.33
CA LEU A 12 -10.86 15.27 17.92
C LEU A 12 -11.31 14.11 17.03
N ILE A 13 -10.92 12.87 17.37
CA ILE A 13 -11.29 11.67 16.61
C ILE A 13 -12.81 11.51 16.56
N CYS A 14 -13.49 11.57 17.70
CA CYS A 14 -14.95 11.43 17.74
C CYS A 14 -15.66 12.50 16.91
N ARG A 15 -15.13 13.73 16.82
CA ARG A 15 -15.69 14.78 15.97
C ARG A 15 -15.65 14.37 14.50
N TYR A 16 -14.47 14.04 13.97
CA TYR A 16 -14.32 13.65 12.56
C TYR A 16 -15.09 12.38 12.22
N LEU A 17 -15.17 11.41 13.14
CA LEU A 17 -15.95 10.18 12.90
C LEU A 17 -17.44 10.45 12.82
N ARG A 18 -17.98 11.40 13.58
CA ARG A 18 -19.39 11.81 13.48
C ARG A 18 -19.70 12.50 12.15
N GLU A 19 -18.77 13.30 11.63
CA GLU A 19 -18.91 13.98 10.33
C GLU A 19 -19.05 12.98 9.16
N VAL A 20 -18.54 11.75 9.32
CA VAL A 20 -18.58 10.71 8.29
C VAL A 20 -19.51 9.54 8.62
N ALA A 21 -20.27 9.61 9.71
CA ALA A 21 -21.12 8.52 10.17
C ALA A 21 -22.23 8.16 9.18
N ASP A 22 -22.73 9.15 8.44
CA ASP A 22 -23.85 9.03 7.51
C ASP A 22 -23.40 8.98 6.03
N VAL A 23 -22.13 8.70 5.76
CA VAL A 23 -21.62 8.58 4.39
C VAL A 23 -22.23 7.37 3.71
N SER A 24 -23.04 7.61 2.68
CA SER A 24 -23.65 6.55 1.87
C SER A 24 -22.65 5.92 0.90
N ARG A 25 -22.86 4.64 0.56
CA ARG A 25 -22.12 3.99 -0.53
C ARG A 25 -22.38 4.73 -1.86
N PRO A 26 -21.36 4.85 -2.73
CA PRO A 26 -21.56 5.42 -4.06
C PRO A 26 -22.55 4.56 -4.88
N PRO A 27 -23.26 5.17 -5.83
CA PRO A 27 -24.14 4.42 -6.73
C PRO A 27 -23.34 3.41 -7.54
N ARG A 28 -23.99 2.30 -7.91
CA ARG A 28 -23.38 1.30 -8.79
C ARG A 28 -23.15 1.89 -10.19
N VAL A 29 -22.06 1.46 -10.81
CA VAL A 29 -21.65 1.82 -12.18
C VAL A 29 -22.00 0.67 -13.11
N SER A 30 -22.72 0.96 -14.20
CA SER A 30 -23.05 -0.03 -15.22
C SER A 30 -21.85 -0.39 -16.10
N VAL A 31 -21.90 -1.56 -16.74
CA VAL A 31 -20.88 -1.95 -17.76
C VAL A 31 -20.79 -0.89 -18.88
N GLU A 32 -21.92 -0.37 -19.34
CA GLU A 32 -21.98 0.64 -20.39
C GLU A 32 -21.29 1.95 -19.98
N ASP A 33 -21.59 2.45 -18.79
CA ASP A 33 -21.01 3.69 -18.28
C ASP A 33 -19.51 3.54 -18.03
N PHE A 34 -19.08 2.39 -17.50
CA PHE A 34 -17.68 2.08 -17.30
C PHE A 34 -16.92 2.01 -18.63
N VAL A 35 -17.47 1.32 -19.64
CA VAL A 35 -16.87 1.25 -20.98
C VAL A 35 -16.81 2.62 -21.64
N ARG A 36 -17.85 3.45 -21.51
CA ARG A 36 -17.87 4.83 -22.01
C ARG A 36 -16.74 5.65 -21.39
N THR A 37 -16.60 5.63 -20.07
CA THR A 37 -15.56 6.36 -19.34
C THR A 37 -14.16 5.84 -19.67
N SER A 38 -14.00 4.52 -19.80
CA SER A 38 -12.74 3.89 -20.22
C SER A 38 -12.32 4.32 -21.63
N ASN A 39 -13.26 4.58 -22.54
CA ASN A 39 -12.95 5.03 -23.91
C ASN A 39 -12.51 6.50 -23.98
N THR A 40 -12.86 7.32 -23.00
CA THR A 40 -12.45 8.73 -22.92
C THR A 40 -11.22 8.95 -22.04
N TRP A 41 -10.52 7.88 -21.66
CA TRP A 41 -9.33 7.96 -20.81
C TRP A 41 -8.20 8.75 -21.47
N CYS A 42 -7.47 9.55 -20.70
CA CYS A 42 -6.46 10.49 -21.18
C CYS A 42 -5.18 9.86 -21.75
N LYS A 43 -4.97 8.55 -21.51
CA LYS A 43 -3.86 7.77 -22.06
C LYS A 43 -4.36 6.63 -22.92
N GLU A 44 -3.58 6.33 -23.95
CA GLU A 44 -3.75 5.08 -24.70
C GLU A 44 -3.49 3.88 -23.79
N PHE A 45 -4.29 2.84 -23.95
CA PHE A 45 -4.08 1.57 -23.28
C PHE A 45 -3.04 0.75 -24.08
N PRO A 46 -1.89 0.39 -23.49
CA PRO A 46 -0.88 -0.45 -24.12
C PRO A 46 -1.42 -1.75 -24.72
N THR A 47 -2.42 -2.34 -24.08
CA THR A 47 -3.13 -3.53 -24.54
C THR A 47 -4.63 -3.38 -24.30
N THR A 48 -5.42 -4.03 -25.15
CA THR A 48 -6.90 -4.02 -25.03
C THR A 48 -7.44 -5.20 -24.24
N THR A 49 -6.64 -6.23 -23.98
CA THR A 49 -7.09 -7.50 -23.38
C THR A 49 -7.57 -7.34 -21.94
N CYS A 50 -7.00 -6.40 -21.20
CA CYS A 50 -7.39 -6.09 -19.81
C CYS A 50 -8.65 -5.20 -19.70
N ARG A 51 -9.28 -4.82 -20.83
CA ARG A 51 -10.42 -3.89 -20.80
C ARG A 51 -11.73 -4.64 -20.68
N VAL A 52 -12.66 -4.13 -19.87
CA VAL A 52 -14.03 -4.68 -19.74
C VAL A 52 -14.71 -4.90 -21.10
N LYS A 53 -14.53 -3.96 -22.05
CA LYS A 53 -15.10 -4.10 -23.41
C LYS A 53 -14.56 -5.30 -24.19
N TYR A 54 -13.32 -5.73 -23.91
CA TYR A 54 -12.74 -6.94 -24.50
C TYR A 54 -13.41 -8.18 -23.92
N HIS A 55 -13.54 -8.26 -22.59
CA HIS A 55 -14.22 -9.38 -21.92
C HIS A 55 -15.70 -9.51 -22.32
N LEU A 56 -16.40 -8.38 -22.48
CA LEU A 56 -17.78 -8.38 -22.96
C LEU A 56 -17.89 -8.95 -24.38
N LYS A 57 -16.99 -8.56 -25.29
CA LYS A 57 -16.93 -9.13 -26.65
C LYS A 57 -16.52 -10.60 -26.68
N ALA A 58 -15.70 -11.02 -25.71
CA ALA A 58 -15.31 -12.41 -25.52
C ALA A 58 -16.41 -13.27 -24.87
N GLY A 59 -17.61 -12.72 -24.66
CA GLY A 59 -18.77 -13.47 -24.16
C GLY A 59 -18.82 -13.66 -22.64
N LYS A 60 -18.03 -12.92 -21.86
CA LYS A 60 -18.17 -12.93 -20.39
C LYS A 60 -19.51 -12.31 -19.99
N ASN A 61 -20.14 -12.89 -18.96
CA ASN A 61 -21.45 -12.47 -18.48
C ASN A 61 -21.43 -11.00 -18.01
N LYS A 62 -22.41 -10.23 -18.45
CA LYS A 62 -22.51 -8.79 -18.17
C LYS A 62 -22.71 -8.48 -16.68
N ASP A 63 -23.55 -9.25 -15.99
CA ASP A 63 -23.83 -9.04 -14.56
C ASP A 63 -22.58 -9.31 -13.73
N VAL A 64 -21.82 -10.35 -14.07
CA VAL A 64 -20.52 -10.64 -13.42
C VAL A 64 -19.51 -9.51 -13.66
N LEU A 65 -19.44 -8.96 -14.87
CA LEU A 65 -18.59 -7.79 -15.17
C LEU A 65 -19.02 -6.57 -14.35
N GLU A 66 -20.32 -6.32 -14.22
CA GLU A 66 -20.85 -5.22 -13.43
C GLU A 66 -20.52 -5.38 -11.93
N ASP A 67 -20.66 -6.60 -11.40
CA ASP A 67 -20.27 -6.90 -10.03
C ASP A 67 -18.78 -6.69 -9.80
N GLN A 68 -17.92 -7.11 -10.74
CA GLN A 68 -16.47 -6.86 -10.66
C GLN A 68 -16.15 -5.36 -10.68
N ILE A 69 -16.76 -4.57 -11.57
CA ILE A 69 -16.59 -3.11 -11.62
C ILE A 69 -16.92 -2.47 -10.27
N ASN A 70 -18.04 -2.87 -9.68
CA ASN A 70 -18.54 -2.33 -8.41
C ASN A 70 -17.88 -2.95 -7.17
N SER A 71 -16.98 -3.91 -7.37
CA SER A 71 -16.23 -4.56 -6.30
C SER A 71 -14.96 -3.81 -5.90
N ALA A 72 -14.59 -2.78 -6.66
CA ALA A 72 -13.38 -2.00 -6.47
C ALA A 72 -13.54 -0.97 -5.35
N TYR A 73 -12.67 -1.00 -4.34
CA TYR A 73 -12.64 0.00 -3.27
C TYR A 73 -11.26 0.14 -2.61
N PRO A 74 -10.94 1.33 -2.08
CA PRO A 74 -9.81 1.53 -1.20
C PRO A 74 -10.11 0.96 0.20
N LEU A 75 -9.10 0.43 0.88
CA LEU A 75 -9.18 0.00 2.27
C LEU A 75 -7.86 0.24 2.99
N CYS A 76 -7.91 0.38 4.31
CA CYS A 76 -6.73 0.48 5.16
C CYS A 76 -7.04 -0.14 6.53
N HIS A 77 -6.00 -0.40 7.32
CA HIS A 77 -6.17 -0.82 8.70
C HIS A 77 -6.81 0.32 9.53
N TRP A 78 -7.77 -0.01 10.40
CA TRP A 78 -8.56 1.00 11.14
C TRP A 78 -7.72 2.03 11.92
N SER A 79 -6.54 1.64 12.42
CA SER A 79 -5.65 2.57 13.15
C SER A 79 -5.14 3.72 12.27
N VAL A 80 -5.12 3.55 10.95
CA VAL A 80 -4.73 4.59 9.98
C VAL A 80 -5.72 5.76 10.03
N ILE A 81 -6.98 5.53 10.42
CA ILE A 81 -7.98 6.61 10.54
C ILE A 81 -7.56 7.64 11.60
N ASN A 82 -7.02 7.20 12.74
CA ASN A 82 -6.53 8.10 13.79
C ASN A 82 -5.33 8.94 13.30
N LEU A 83 -4.46 8.33 12.50
CA LEU A 83 -3.34 8.99 11.87
C LEU A 83 -3.81 10.06 10.88
N LEU A 84 -4.80 9.77 10.02
CA LEU A 84 -5.36 10.73 9.06
C LEU A 84 -6.00 11.94 9.75
N ILE A 85 -6.76 11.70 10.83
CA ILE A 85 -7.41 12.77 11.59
C ILE A 85 -6.37 13.68 12.23
N SER A 86 -5.35 13.11 12.85
CA SER A 86 -4.27 13.87 13.49
C SER A 86 -3.42 14.61 12.45
N PHE A 87 -3.21 14.00 11.29
CA PHE A 87 -2.53 14.61 10.14
C PHE A 87 -3.29 15.84 9.65
N LEU A 88 -4.61 15.73 9.44
CA LEU A 88 -5.46 16.85 9.02
C LEU A 88 -5.39 18.00 10.02
N ASP A 89 -5.57 17.70 11.30
CA ASP A 89 -5.53 18.70 12.35
C ASP A 89 -4.16 19.40 12.42
N PHE A 90 -3.08 18.64 12.32
CA PHE A 90 -1.73 19.19 12.28
C PHE A 90 -1.53 20.10 11.07
N LYS A 91 -1.95 19.67 9.87
CA LYS A 91 -1.77 20.46 8.66
C LYS A 91 -2.62 21.72 8.66
N LYS A 92 -3.80 21.71 9.29
CA LYS A 92 -4.66 22.90 9.50
C LYS A 92 -3.97 23.94 10.40
N HIS A 93 -3.30 23.52 11.47
CA HIS A 93 -2.72 24.43 12.45
C HIS A 93 -1.26 24.83 12.16
N TYR A 94 -0.45 23.88 11.67
CA TYR A 94 1.01 24.00 11.57
C TYR A 94 1.55 23.85 10.15
N GLY A 95 0.71 23.53 9.16
CA GLY A 95 1.13 23.47 7.75
C GLY A 95 1.58 24.83 7.22
N THR A 96 2.17 24.86 6.03
CA THR A 96 2.52 26.11 5.33
C THR A 96 1.28 26.92 4.93
N LYS A 97 1.46 28.11 4.34
CA LYS A 97 0.32 28.91 3.86
C LYS A 97 -0.50 28.16 2.81
N SER A 98 0.15 27.48 1.86
CA SER A 98 -0.54 26.71 0.80
C SER A 98 -1.24 25.49 1.38
N GLU A 99 -0.60 24.79 2.32
CA GLU A 99 -1.20 23.65 3.01
C GLU A 99 -2.43 24.08 3.82
N ARG A 100 -2.32 25.08 4.70
CA ARG A 100 -3.47 25.51 5.51
C ARG A 100 -4.66 25.92 4.64
N SER A 101 -4.40 26.64 3.54
CA SER A 101 -5.44 27.02 2.58
C SER A 101 -6.12 25.81 1.91
N LEU A 102 -5.38 24.72 1.67
CA LEU A 102 -5.95 23.49 1.15
C LEU A 102 -6.73 22.75 2.24
N TYR A 103 -6.13 22.54 3.41
CA TYR A 103 -6.66 21.65 4.44
C TYR A 103 -7.79 22.27 5.26
N GLU A 104 -7.92 23.60 5.32
CA GLU A 104 -8.92 24.32 6.12
C GLU A 104 -10.31 23.66 6.07
N ASN A 105 -10.77 23.33 4.87
CA ASN A 105 -12.11 22.76 4.63
C ASN A 105 -12.10 21.26 4.28
N LEU A 106 -10.95 20.59 4.29
CA LEU A 106 -10.90 19.14 4.03
C LEU A 106 -11.36 18.36 5.27
N GLY A 107 -12.35 17.50 5.05
CA GLY A 107 -12.77 16.44 5.97
C GLY A 107 -11.98 15.14 5.75
N LEU A 108 -12.31 14.13 6.56
CA LEU A 108 -11.65 12.83 6.49
C LEU A 108 -11.86 12.14 5.13
N MET A 109 -13.10 12.12 4.61
CA MET A 109 -13.38 11.52 3.32
C MET A 109 -12.75 12.28 2.16
N ASP A 110 -12.68 13.61 2.24
CA ASP A 110 -12.01 14.42 1.23
C ASP A 110 -10.51 14.12 1.17
N LEU A 111 -9.87 13.87 2.32
CA LEU A 111 -8.47 13.44 2.36
C LEU A 111 -8.29 12.06 1.70
N VAL A 112 -9.18 11.10 1.99
CA VAL A 112 -9.14 9.76 1.37
C VAL A 112 -9.32 9.86 -0.15
N GLU A 113 -10.31 10.63 -0.61
CA GLU A 113 -10.52 10.86 -2.04
C GLU A 113 -9.28 11.54 -2.66
N ARG A 114 -8.73 12.54 -1.98
CA ARG A 114 -7.56 13.28 -2.44
C ARG A 114 -6.34 12.39 -2.62
N ILE A 115 -6.00 11.55 -1.64
CA ILE A 115 -4.84 10.66 -1.75
C ILE A 115 -5.03 9.59 -2.83
N LEU A 116 -6.26 9.30 -3.27
CA LEU A 116 -6.53 8.39 -4.38
C LEU A 116 -6.46 9.10 -5.75
N ARG A 117 -6.90 10.36 -5.82
CA ARG A 117 -7.06 11.10 -7.10
C ARG A 117 -5.88 12.00 -7.48
N LYS A 118 -5.18 12.60 -6.52
CA LYS A 118 -4.14 13.63 -6.77
C LYS A 118 -2.77 13.02 -7.05
N ARG A 119 -2.74 12.02 -7.93
CA ARG A 119 -1.54 11.28 -8.33
C ARG A 119 -1.20 11.59 -9.80
N PRO A 120 0.08 11.58 -10.20
CA PRO A 120 0.44 11.43 -11.60
C PRO A 120 -0.01 10.06 -12.14
N ILE A 121 -0.05 9.93 -13.48
CA ILE A 121 -0.32 8.65 -14.14
C ILE A 121 0.75 7.63 -13.75
N THR A 122 2.01 8.05 -13.80
CA THR A 122 3.16 7.23 -13.38
C THR A 122 4.06 7.98 -12.44
N PHE A 123 4.69 7.23 -11.55
CA PHE A 123 5.67 7.74 -10.59
C PHE A 123 6.57 6.59 -10.15
N TYR A 124 7.86 6.65 -10.48
CA TYR A 124 8.74 5.51 -10.29
C TYR A 124 10.22 5.90 -10.20
N GLY A 125 11.01 4.93 -9.74
CA GLY A 125 12.46 5.04 -9.66
C GLY A 125 12.97 5.90 -8.49
N PRO A 126 14.30 5.98 -8.32
CA PRO A 126 14.91 6.68 -7.18
C PRO A 126 14.83 8.21 -7.29
N ASN A 127 14.70 8.74 -8.51
CA ASN A 127 14.65 10.18 -8.79
C ASN A 127 13.22 10.68 -9.07
N ASP A 128 12.21 9.89 -8.72
CA ASP A 128 10.80 10.25 -8.88
C ASP A 128 10.47 10.67 -10.32
N LYS A 129 10.75 9.79 -11.29
CA LYS A 129 10.33 10.00 -12.68
C LYS A 129 8.82 9.90 -12.75
N TYR A 130 8.18 10.81 -13.47
CA TYR A 130 6.71 10.87 -13.52
C TYR A 130 6.16 11.20 -14.91
N CYS A 131 4.89 10.84 -15.11
CA CYS A 131 4.03 11.32 -16.20
C CYS A 131 2.72 11.85 -15.62
N LEU A 132 2.39 13.11 -15.90
CA LEU A 132 1.18 13.78 -15.44
C LEU A 132 -0.01 13.51 -16.37
N HIS A 133 -1.23 13.79 -15.91
CA HIS A 133 -2.48 13.62 -16.70
C HIS A 133 -2.52 14.39 -18.03
N ASN A 134 -1.77 15.48 -18.14
CA ASN A 134 -1.61 16.25 -19.37
C ASN A 134 -0.44 15.77 -20.24
N ASN A 135 0.05 14.55 -20.02
CA ASN A 135 1.21 13.93 -20.67
C ASN A 135 2.57 14.60 -20.41
N LYS A 136 2.65 15.66 -19.59
CA LYS A 136 3.96 16.22 -19.20
C LYS A 136 4.74 15.20 -18.38
N THR A 137 6.03 15.07 -18.68
CA THR A 137 6.95 14.19 -17.96
C THR A 137 8.04 14.98 -17.26
N GLY A 138 8.59 14.42 -16.19
CA GLY A 138 9.72 15.04 -15.49
C GLY A 138 10.35 14.09 -14.48
N GLN A 139 11.24 14.63 -13.64
CA GLN A 139 11.83 13.93 -12.51
C GLN A 139 11.97 14.87 -11.31
N GLY A 140 11.77 14.36 -10.10
CA GLY A 140 11.89 15.11 -8.85
C GLY A 140 10.90 16.27 -8.71
N GLY A 141 11.11 17.12 -7.71
CA GLY A 141 10.33 18.34 -7.48
C GLY A 141 9.10 18.13 -6.59
N PHE A 142 8.71 16.89 -6.33
CA PHE A 142 7.61 16.57 -5.40
C PHE A 142 7.94 16.92 -3.94
N GLU A 143 9.22 17.03 -3.60
CA GLU A 143 9.73 17.51 -2.30
C GLU A 143 9.30 18.96 -2.01
N LYS A 144 9.00 19.73 -3.06
CA LYS A 144 8.60 21.14 -2.95
C LYS A 144 7.08 21.30 -2.81
N ILE A 145 6.29 20.26 -3.07
CA ILE A 145 4.83 20.32 -2.98
C ILE A 145 4.41 20.51 -1.53
N GLY A 146 3.59 21.55 -1.25
CA GLY A 146 3.21 21.94 0.10
C GLY A 146 4.16 22.95 0.75
N THR A 147 5.21 23.40 0.05
CA THR A 147 6.19 24.36 0.58
C THR A 147 6.04 25.75 -0.03
N ASP A 148 6.75 26.74 0.52
CA ASP A 148 6.84 28.09 -0.08
C ASP A 148 7.57 28.11 -1.44
N TYR A 149 8.17 26.97 -1.85
CA TYR A 149 8.92 26.80 -3.09
C TYR A 149 8.21 25.89 -4.11
N GLU A 150 6.89 25.72 -3.98
CA GLU A 150 6.08 24.96 -4.95
C GLU A 150 6.33 25.40 -6.40
N ASP A 151 6.43 24.43 -7.30
CA ASP A 151 6.57 24.67 -8.74
C ASP A 151 5.21 25.02 -9.37
N GLN A 152 5.19 25.71 -10.52
CA GLN A 152 3.93 26.06 -11.20
C GLN A 152 3.06 24.86 -11.62
N HIS A 153 3.66 23.70 -11.87
CA HIS A 153 2.98 22.49 -12.34
C HIS A 153 2.82 21.45 -11.22
N LEU A 154 3.80 21.34 -10.32
CA LEU A 154 3.76 20.47 -9.15
C LEU A 154 3.33 21.28 -7.92
N ARG A 155 2.02 21.41 -7.74
CA ARG A 155 1.38 22.19 -6.66
C ARG A 155 0.50 21.34 -5.79
N ILE A 156 0.36 21.73 -4.52
CA ILE A 156 -0.43 20.98 -3.54
C ILE A 156 -1.91 20.89 -3.96
N CYS A 157 -2.46 21.87 -4.67
CA CYS A 157 -3.84 21.79 -5.18
C CYS A 157 -4.05 20.69 -6.24
N ASN A 158 -2.98 20.29 -6.95
CA ASN A 158 -3.04 19.38 -8.10
C ASN A 158 -2.47 17.99 -7.82
N TYR A 159 -1.47 17.90 -6.94
CA TYR A 159 -0.75 16.67 -6.66
C TYR A 159 -0.46 16.51 -5.17
N MET A 160 -0.20 15.27 -4.76
CA MET A 160 0.18 14.95 -3.39
C MET A 160 1.56 15.50 -3.01
N SER A 161 1.69 16.01 -1.78
CA SER A 161 3.00 16.19 -1.15
C SER A 161 3.57 14.85 -0.67
N TYR A 162 4.87 14.79 -0.34
CA TYR A 162 5.48 13.58 0.24
C TYR A 162 4.81 13.13 1.55
N ASP A 163 4.32 14.09 2.33
CA ASP A 163 3.57 13.82 3.56
C ASP A 163 2.27 13.07 3.24
N GLU A 164 1.58 13.43 2.15
CA GLU A 164 0.39 12.73 1.64
C GLU A 164 0.73 11.39 0.99
N MET A 165 1.87 11.28 0.31
CA MET A 165 2.33 10.00 -0.25
C MET A 165 2.58 8.95 0.83
N LYS A 166 3.05 9.38 2.00
CA LYS A 166 3.35 8.50 3.13
C LYS A 166 2.07 7.89 3.74
N ILE A 167 1.01 8.68 3.89
CA ILE A 167 -0.31 8.15 4.29
C ILE A 167 -0.94 7.30 3.17
N SER A 168 -0.78 7.71 1.91
CA SER A 168 -1.26 6.96 0.73
C SER A 168 -0.66 5.54 0.67
N ALA A 169 0.58 5.37 1.11
CA ALA A 169 1.24 4.06 1.16
C ALA A 169 0.57 3.06 2.12
N LEU A 170 -0.29 3.51 3.03
CA LEU A 170 -1.03 2.67 3.97
C LEU A 170 -2.40 2.21 3.45
N PHE A 171 -2.77 2.63 2.25
CA PHE A 171 -3.99 2.21 1.58
C PHE A 171 -3.72 1.09 0.57
N THR A 172 -4.62 0.13 0.57
CA THR A 172 -4.76 -0.90 -0.44
C THR A 172 -5.92 -0.53 -1.34
N VAL A 173 -5.83 -0.82 -2.64
CA VAL A 173 -6.99 -0.81 -3.54
C VAL A 173 -7.26 -2.25 -3.95
N SER A 174 -8.47 -2.74 -3.67
CA SER A 174 -8.86 -4.12 -3.94
C SER A 174 -9.98 -4.17 -4.98
N SER A 175 -9.93 -5.13 -5.90
CA SER A 175 -10.98 -5.39 -6.90
C SER A 175 -11.03 -6.86 -7.30
N LYS A 176 -12.24 -7.39 -7.52
CA LYS A 176 -12.40 -8.63 -8.29
C LYS A 176 -12.14 -8.35 -9.76
N SER A 177 -11.45 -9.25 -10.45
CA SER A 177 -11.09 -9.10 -11.85
C SER A 177 -11.08 -10.44 -12.58
N PHE A 178 -11.40 -10.42 -13.88
CA PHE A 178 -11.01 -11.50 -14.77
C PHE A 178 -9.53 -11.41 -15.09
N PHE A 179 -8.87 -12.55 -15.10
CA PHE A 179 -7.49 -12.65 -15.57
C PHE A 179 -7.49 -13.05 -17.04
N VAL A 180 -6.45 -12.65 -17.76
CA VAL A 180 -6.28 -13.00 -19.18
C VAL A 180 -5.19 -14.07 -19.37
N ASN A 181 -4.34 -14.27 -18.37
CA ASN A 181 -3.21 -15.19 -18.36
C ASN A 181 -2.75 -15.41 -16.91
N ASP A 182 -1.65 -16.16 -16.73
CA ASP A 182 -1.08 -16.52 -15.43
C ASP A 182 -0.40 -15.36 -14.66
N GLY A 183 -0.36 -14.14 -15.21
CA GLY A 183 0.31 -12.99 -14.59
C GLY A 183 1.85 -13.11 -14.57
N ASN A 184 2.44 -13.99 -15.39
CA ASN A 184 3.89 -13.99 -15.60
C ASN A 184 4.33 -12.66 -16.25
N ARG A 185 5.34 -12.01 -15.68
CA ARG A 185 5.86 -10.73 -16.19
C ARG A 185 6.27 -10.75 -17.66
N GLN A 186 6.56 -11.90 -18.26
CA GLN A 186 6.92 -11.98 -19.68
C GLN A 186 5.72 -12.14 -20.62
N ASN A 187 4.51 -12.33 -20.11
CA ASN A 187 3.31 -12.55 -20.92
C ASN A 187 2.86 -11.30 -21.69
N LYS A 188 3.24 -10.10 -21.24
CA LYS A 188 2.95 -8.80 -21.90
C LYS A 188 1.45 -8.58 -22.21
N GLY A 189 0.56 -9.06 -21.35
CA GLY A 189 -0.88 -8.97 -21.52
C GLY A 189 -1.46 -9.85 -22.64
N ILE A 190 -0.68 -10.82 -23.15
CA ILE A 190 -1.15 -11.80 -24.15
C ILE A 190 -2.06 -12.81 -23.45
N PRO A 191 -3.25 -13.13 -24.00
CA PRO A 191 -4.13 -14.12 -23.41
C PRO A 191 -3.49 -15.51 -23.35
N GLY A 192 -3.60 -16.18 -22.21
CA GLY A 192 -3.13 -17.55 -22.00
C GLY A 192 -4.13 -18.61 -22.45
N GLU A 193 -3.71 -19.87 -22.44
CA GLU A 193 -4.59 -21.00 -22.77
C GLU A 193 -5.60 -21.25 -21.66
N LYS A 194 -6.84 -21.62 -22.01
CA LYS A 194 -7.88 -21.88 -21.01
C LYS A 194 -7.45 -23.01 -20.07
N GLY A 195 -7.60 -22.78 -18.77
CA GLY A 195 -7.20 -23.73 -17.72
C GLY A 195 -5.72 -23.66 -17.32
N SER A 196 -4.88 -22.90 -18.04
CA SER A 196 -3.48 -22.69 -17.65
C SER A 196 -3.31 -21.66 -16.52
N PHE A 197 -4.36 -20.91 -16.19
CA PHE A 197 -4.39 -19.86 -15.19
C PHE A 197 -5.78 -19.80 -14.53
N GLN A 198 -5.86 -19.16 -13.38
CA GLN A 198 -7.10 -18.89 -12.67
C GLN A 198 -7.97 -17.92 -13.50
N GLU A 199 -9.24 -18.21 -13.77
CA GLU A 199 -10.03 -17.33 -14.65
C GLU A 199 -10.36 -15.96 -14.03
N SER A 200 -10.49 -15.91 -12.70
CA SER A 200 -10.77 -14.70 -11.94
C SER A 200 -10.34 -14.84 -10.49
N GLY A 201 -10.11 -13.71 -9.84
CA GLY A 201 -9.80 -13.61 -8.43
C GLY A 201 -9.89 -12.18 -7.94
N VAL A 202 -9.33 -11.94 -6.75
CA VAL A 202 -9.20 -10.60 -6.16
C VAL A 202 -7.77 -10.11 -6.37
N ILE A 203 -7.62 -8.90 -6.89
CA ILE A 203 -6.34 -8.20 -6.97
C ILE A 203 -6.34 -7.11 -5.89
N ALA A 204 -5.29 -7.08 -5.07
CA ALA A 204 -5.02 -6.08 -4.06
C ALA A 204 -3.71 -5.33 -4.37
N GLY A 205 -3.82 -4.09 -4.81
CA GLY A 205 -2.68 -3.20 -5.00
C GLY A 205 -2.19 -2.64 -3.67
N MET A 206 -0.98 -3.00 -3.26
CA MET A 206 -0.43 -2.66 -1.94
C MET A 206 0.94 -2.00 -2.06
N VAL A 207 1.20 -1.00 -1.23
CA VAL A 207 2.48 -0.27 -1.25
C VAL A 207 3.42 -0.81 -0.17
N GLY A 208 4.64 -1.16 -0.57
CA GLY A 208 5.71 -1.56 0.34
C GLY A 208 6.48 -0.38 0.93
N ALA A 209 7.28 -0.63 1.96
CA ALA A 209 8.11 0.41 2.57
C ALA A 209 9.18 0.94 1.59
N ARG A 210 9.25 2.26 1.40
CA ARG A 210 10.22 2.89 0.49
C ARG A 210 11.46 3.39 1.24
N LEU A 211 12.44 2.51 1.45
CA LEU A 211 13.66 2.80 2.25
C LEU A 211 14.87 3.23 1.40
N LYS A 212 14.64 3.79 0.22
CA LYS A 212 15.69 4.34 -0.66
C LYS A 212 15.62 5.85 -0.87
N LYS A 213 14.52 6.50 -0.48
CA LYS A 213 14.39 7.96 -0.56
C LYS A 213 14.80 8.56 0.79
N VAL A 214 16.06 9.00 0.89
CA VAL A 214 16.64 9.56 2.12
C VAL A 214 15.74 10.69 2.63
N GLU A 215 15.42 10.68 3.92
CA GLU A 215 14.61 11.69 4.63
C GLU A 215 13.13 11.78 4.23
N TYR A 216 12.59 10.85 3.43
CA TYR A 216 11.18 10.81 3.04
C TYR A 216 10.56 9.41 3.16
N MET A 217 9.23 9.34 3.15
CA MET A 217 8.48 8.06 3.23
C MET A 217 8.87 7.27 4.50
N GLU A 218 8.87 5.93 4.43
CA GLU A 218 9.25 5.09 5.57
C GLU A 218 10.73 5.21 5.97
N TRP A 219 11.59 5.91 5.22
CA TRP A 219 12.94 6.23 5.71
C TRP A 219 12.87 7.01 7.02
N GLN A 220 11.92 7.93 7.16
CA GLN A 220 11.75 8.75 8.36
C GLN A 220 11.39 7.93 9.61
N ASP A 221 10.72 6.79 9.44
CA ASP A 221 10.20 6.00 10.57
C ASP A 221 10.95 4.69 10.77
N CYS A 222 11.68 4.21 9.76
CA CYS A 222 12.40 2.94 9.85
C CYS A 222 13.92 3.13 9.91
N ILE A 223 14.46 4.22 9.40
CA ILE A 223 15.92 4.42 9.29
C ILE A 223 16.39 5.43 10.33
N VAL A 224 17.51 5.12 10.97
CA VAL A 224 18.20 6.00 11.92
C VAL A 224 19.52 6.45 11.33
N THR A 225 19.71 7.77 11.23
CA THR A 225 20.96 8.41 10.79
C THR A 225 21.31 9.60 11.68
N PRO A 226 22.59 10.00 11.78
CA PRO A 226 22.99 11.12 12.63
C PRO A 226 22.38 12.46 12.18
N LYS A 227 22.14 12.64 10.87
CA LYS A 227 21.57 13.88 10.32
C LYS A 227 20.06 13.99 10.58
N GLN A 228 19.33 12.89 10.43
CA GLN A 228 17.88 12.88 10.56
C GLN A 228 17.45 12.78 12.03
N ASN A 229 18.03 11.85 12.79
CA ASN A 229 17.53 11.45 14.10
C ASN A 229 18.09 12.33 15.22
N THR A 230 17.64 13.58 15.24
CA THR A 230 17.96 14.56 16.27
C THR A 230 16.69 15.07 16.98
N PRO A 231 16.78 15.58 18.22
CA PRO A 231 15.66 16.22 18.89
C PRO A 231 15.02 17.34 18.06
N GLU A 232 15.85 18.12 17.37
CA GLU A 232 15.42 19.24 16.52
C GLU A 232 14.61 18.79 15.31
N ASN A 233 14.68 17.52 14.92
CA ASN A 233 13.88 16.94 13.84
C ASN A 233 12.66 16.15 14.36
N GLY A 234 12.46 16.08 15.68
CA GLY A 234 11.31 15.43 16.32
C GLY A 234 11.54 13.95 16.63
N TYR A 235 12.79 13.55 16.84
CA TYR A 235 13.19 12.21 17.28
C TYR A 235 13.58 12.20 18.76
N GLY A 236 13.43 11.04 19.40
CA GLY A 236 13.48 10.90 20.86
C GLY A 236 12.33 11.62 21.55
N ILE A 237 12.58 12.05 22.79
CA ILE A 237 11.58 12.75 23.61
C ILE A 237 11.16 14.05 22.89
N PRO A 238 9.85 14.28 22.66
CA PRO A 238 9.37 15.49 21.99
C PRO A 238 9.81 16.77 22.70
N GLN A 239 10.48 17.66 21.96
CA GLN A 239 10.92 18.97 22.44
C GLN A 239 10.49 20.08 21.48
N GLY A 240 10.16 21.25 22.04
CA GLY A 240 9.87 22.45 21.25
C GLY A 240 8.50 22.42 20.53
N LYS A 241 8.47 22.93 19.30
CA LYS A 241 7.23 23.08 18.53
C LYS A 241 6.71 21.72 18.04
N PRO A 242 5.38 21.55 17.89
CA PRO A 242 4.81 20.36 17.27
C PRO A 242 5.41 20.10 15.88
N LYS A 243 5.74 18.83 15.63
CA LYS A 243 6.27 18.36 14.35
C LYS A 243 5.42 17.20 13.86
N LEU A 244 5.31 17.07 12.54
CA LEU A 244 4.60 15.97 11.92
C LEU A 244 5.19 14.60 12.33
N GLN A 245 6.50 14.53 12.58
CA GLN A 245 7.16 13.30 13.05
C GLN A 245 6.58 12.81 14.39
N HIS A 246 6.11 13.69 15.28
CA HIS A 246 5.52 13.27 16.55
C HIS A 246 4.21 12.46 16.34
N ILE A 247 3.47 12.75 15.27
CA ILE A 247 2.25 11.99 14.90
C ILE A 247 2.65 10.59 14.42
N TRP A 248 3.69 10.50 13.59
CA TRP A 248 4.22 9.22 13.14
C TRP A 248 4.82 8.39 14.29
N ASN A 249 5.52 9.03 15.23
CA ASN A 249 6.00 8.39 16.45
C ASN A 249 4.85 7.89 17.34
N THR A 250 3.71 8.58 17.35
CA THR A 250 2.50 8.08 18.06
C THR A 250 1.93 6.84 17.35
N PHE A 251 1.96 6.82 16.02
CA PHE A 251 1.42 5.71 15.22
C PHE A 251 2.30 4.46 15.24
N TYR A 252 3.62 4.62 15.02
CA TYR A 252 4.57 3.52 14.95
C TYR A 252 5.33 3.28 16.24
N GLY A 253 5.29 4.17 17.22
CA GLY A 253 6.17 4.18 18.38
C GLY A 253 7.34 5.14 18.18
N GLU A 254 7.86 5.65 19.30
CA GLU A 254 8.94 6.62 19.31
C GLU A 254 10.20 6.08 18.62
N MET A 255 10.76 6.89 17.71
CA MET A 255 12.03 6.62 17.06
C MET A 255 13.15 7.33 17.83
N PRO A 256 14.28 6.64 18.08
CA PRO A 256 15.36 7.20 18.89
C PRO A 256 16.06 8.34 18.15
N THR A 257 16.72 9.20 18.90
CA THR A 257 17.84 10.01 18.44
C THR A 257 19.06 9.12 18.14
N TRP A 258 20.00 9.64 17.37
CA TRP A 258 21.23 8.93 17.03
C TRP A 258 22.02 8.47 18.27
N ASN A 259 22.11 9.32 19.30
CA ASN A 259 22.90 9.05 20.50
C ASN A 259 22.23 8.05 21.45
N GLU A 260 20.95 7.74 21.25
CA GLU A 260 20.21 6.75 22.04
C GLU A 260 20.37 5.33 21.48
N ILE A 261 21.02 5.15 20.32
CA ILE A 261 21.32 3.82 19.79
C ILE A 261 22.55 3.25 20.49
N GLU A 262 22.37 2.08 21.09
CA GLU A 262 23.46 1.26 21.60
C GLU A 262 23.95 0.28 20.52
N THR A 263 25.24 0.29 20.24
CA THR A 263 25.88 -0.65 19.32
C THR A 263 25.64 -2.08 19.78
N GLY A 264 25.06 -2.91 18.91
CA GLY A 264 24.77 -4.32 19.20
C GLY A 264 23.35 -4.60 19.68
N ASP A 265 22.49 -3.59 19.84
CA ASP A 265 21.06 -3.82 20.06
C ASP A 265 20.43 -4.51 18.82
N SER A 266 19.94 -5.73 19.03
CA SER A 266 19.29 -6.58 18.03
C SER A 266 18.11 -5.92 17.29
N LYS A 267 17.53 -4.84 17.82
CA LYS A 267 16.45 -4.08 17.15
C LYS A 267 16.96 -3.29 15.95
N TYR A 268 18.24 -2.93 15.94
CA TYR A 268 18.84 -2.07 14.91
C TYR A 268 19.79 -2.87 14.02
N LEU A 269 19.35 -3.15 12.80
CA LEU A 269 20.21 -3.75 11.79
C LEU A 269 21.09 -2.66 11.15
N GLN A 270 22.40 -2.75 11.30
CA GLN A 270 23.32 -1.86 10.60
C GLN A 270 23.30 -2.14 9.10
N VAL A 271 22.87 -1.18 8.29
CA VAL A 271 22.82 -1.33 6.82
C VAL A 271 23.99 -0.63 6.14
N LYS A 272 24.57 0.39 6.79
CA LYS A 272 25.82 1.10 6.44
C LYS A 272 26.43 1.67 7.74
N ASN A 273 27.66 2.20 7.67
CA ASN A 273 28.37 2.77 8.83
C ASN A 273 27.47 3.67 9.68
N ASP A 274 26.85 4.70 9.07
CA ASP A 274 26.01 5.68 9.76
C ASP A 274 24.51 5.52 9.43
N THR A 275 24.05 4.27 9.29
CA THR A 275 22.67 3.99 8.91
C THR A 275 22.20 2.68 9.51
N PHE A 276 21.18 2.76 10.37
CA PHE A 276 20.54 1.61 10.98
C PHE A 276 19.08 1.48 10.52
N LEU A 277 18.63 0.26 10.30
CA LEU A 277 17.22 -0.09 10.13
C LEU A 277 16.65 -0.53 11.48
N ASN A 278 15.65 0.20 11.98
CA ASN A 278 14.81 -0.24 13.09
C ASN A 278 13.88 -1.36 12.60
N THR A 279 14.27 -2.60 12.87
CA THR A 279 13.55 -3.80 12.43
C THR A 279 12.17 -3.89 13.07
N GLY A 280 12.01 -3.38 14.31
CA GLY A 280 10.73 -3.36 15.01
C GLY A 280 9.69 -2.46 14.34
N THR A 281 10.09 -1.24 13.95
CA THR A 281 9.19 -0.31 13.22
C THR A 281 8.90 -0.81 11.81
N TYR A 282 9.92 -1.37 11.13
CA TYR A 282 9.70 -2.03 9.84
C TYR A 282 8.66 -3.17 9.95
N LYS A 283 8.78 -4.06 10.95
CA LYS A 283 7.80 -5.11 11.18
C LYS A 283 6.41 -4.53 11.47
N LYS A 284 6.27 -3.45 12.25
CA LYS A 284 4.97 -2.77 12.44
C LYS A 284 4.36 -2.33 11.11
N ARG A 285 5.14 -1.75 10.21
CA ARG A 285 4.70 -1.34 8.86
C ARG A 285 4.20 -2.53 8.03
N ILE A 286 4.89 -3.67 8.09
CA ILE A 286 4.49 -4.90 7.37
C ILE A 286 3.25 -5.55 8.00
N ARG A 287 3.13 -5.55 9.33
CA ARG A 287 1.96 -6.10 10.03
C ARG A 287 0.66 -5.41 9.62
N LEU A 288 0.68 -4.09 9.40
CA LEU A 288 -0.49 -3.37 8.88
C LEU A 288 -0.93 -3.87 7.50
N ALA A 289 0.03 -4.14 6.60
CA ALA A 289 -0.25 -4.70 5.29
C ALA A 289 -0.82 -6.13 5.41
N ALA A 290 -0.17 -6.98 6.21
CA ALA A 290 -0.62 -8.36 6.45
C ALA A 290 -2.04 -8.42 7.03
N LEU A 291 -2.32 -7.63 8.07
CA LEU A 291 -3.66 -7.52 8.67
C LEU A 291 -4.71 -7.10 7.64
N THR A 292 -4.40 -6.08 6.83
CA THR A 292 -5.32 -5.58 5.81
C THR A 292 -5.62 -6.64 4.74
N LEU A 293 -4.58 -7.35 4.26
CA LEU A 293 -4.75 -8.37 3.22
C LEU A 293 -5.48 -9.62 3.74
N ILE A 294 -5.19 -10.07 4.97
CA ILE A 294 -5.89 -11.20 5.59
C ILE A 294 -7.38 -10.88 5.81
N ALA A 295 -7.69 -9.67 6.29
CA ALA A 295 -9.07 -9.25 6.50
C ALA A 295 -9.86 -9.18 5.18
N GLU A 296 -9.28 -8.55 4.16
CA GLU A 296 -9.87 -8.48 2.83
C GLU A 296 -10.07 -9.85 2.21
N ALA A 297 -9.06 -10.73 2.27
CA ALA A 297 -9.13 -12.08 1.74
C ALA A 297 -10.23 -12.90 2.43
N SER A 298 -10.35 -12.78 3.76
CA SER A 298 -11.37 -13.48 4.53
C SER A 298 -12.77 -13.06 4.09
N VAL A 299 -13.05 -11.75 4.06
CA VAL A 299 -14.36 -11.22 3.66
C VAL A 299 -14.72 -11.62 2.23
N ARG A 300 -13.75 -11.56 1.29
CA ARG A 300 -13.98 -11.92 -0.10
C ARG A 300 -14.27 -13.42 -0.28
N ALA A 301 -13.53 -14.28 0.42
CA ALA A 301 -13.69 -15.73 0.32
C ALA A 301 -14.99 -16.20 0.99
N GLU A 302 -15.33 -15.67 2.16
CA GLU A 302 -16.58 -15.97 2.87
C GLU A 302 -17.81 -15.60 2.04
N ALA A 303 -17.78 -14.46 1.36
CA ALA A 303 -18.85 -14.03 0.47
C ALA A 303 -19.10 -15.00 -0.71
N GLU A 304 -18.10 -15.81 -1.07
CA GLU A 304 -18.18 -16.85 -2.10
C GLU A 304 -18.30 -18.27 -1.53
N GLN A 305 -18.39 -18.41 -0.20
CA GLN A 305 -18.40 -19.71 0.50
C GLN A 305 -17.15 -20.56 0.19
N LEU A 306 -16.01 -19.90 -0.03
CA LEU A 306 -14.70 -20.50 -0.28
C LEU A 306 -13.75 -20.19 0.86
N LYS A 307 -12.57 -20.81 0.86
CA LYS A 307 -11.41 -20.34 1.63
C LYS A 307 -10.49 -19.50 0.75
N ALA A 308 -9.75 -18.56 1.32
CA ALA A 308 -8.79 -17.77 0.57
C ALA A 308 -7.47 -18.53 0.36
N TYR A 309 -6.93 -18.43 -0.84
CA TYR A 309 -5.52 -18.63 -1.15
C TYR A 309 -4.89 -17.24 -1.30
N ILE A 310 -4.10 -16.82 -0.31
CA ILE A 310 -3.44 -15.51 -0.32
C ILE A 310 -2.07 -15.66 -0.99
N HIS A 311 -1.87 -14.99 -2.11
CA HIS A 311 -0.56 -14.85 -2.73
C HIS A 311 0.11 -13.54 -2.30
N VAL A 312 1.21 -13.69 -1.56
CA VAL A 312 1.98 -12.60 -0.99
C VAL A 312 3.24 -12.38 -1.82
N VAL A 313 3.34 -11.21 -2.45
CA VAL A 313 4.59 -10.76 -3.07
C VAL A 313 5.41 -9.90 -2.12
N GLY A 314 6.72 -9.81 -2.37
CA GLY A 314 7.62 -8.96 -1.60
C GLY A 314 7.33 -7.46 -1.77
N LEU A 315 6.51 -6.89 -0.89
CA LEU A 315 6.19 -5.45 -0.89
C LEU A 315 7.38 -4.63 -0.37
N GLY A 316 8.04 -3.88 -1.26
CA GLY A 316 9.19 -3.05 -0.91
C GLY A 316 10.49 -3.82 -0.66
N LEU A 317 10.51 -5.14 -0.93
CA LEU A 317 11.70 -6.00 -0.79
C LEU A 317 12.67 -5.92 -1.99
N GLY A 318 12.20 -5.36 -3.11
CA GLY A 318 13.00 -5.16 -4.32
C GLY A 318 13.89 -3.91 -4.24
N VAL A 319 13.78 -3.03 -5.23
CA VAL A 319 14.62 -1.82 -5.33
C VAL A 319 14.43 -0.82 -4.18
N TRP A 320 13.46 -1.04 -3.29
CA TRP A 320 13.16 -0.16 -2.14
C TRP A 320 13.76 -0.62 -0.82
N CYS A 321 14.32 -1.83 -0.74
CA CYS A 321 14.86 -2.34 0.52
C CYS A 321 16.14 -1.61 0.92
N ALA A 322 16.33 -1.39 2.22
CA ALA A 322 17.59 -1.00 2.83
C ALA A 322 18.57 -2.19 2.90
N SER A 323 18.09 -3.40 3.20
CA SER A 323 18.90 -4.63 3.31
C SER A 323 18.14 -5.85 2.78
N LYS A 324 18.89 -6.86 2.31
CA LYS A 324 18.35 -8.18 1.91
C LYS A 324 17.79 -8.97 3.10
N GLU A 325 18.17 -8.64 4.33
CA GLU A 325 17.63 -9.28 5.53
C GLU A 325 16.16 -8.90 5.79
N GLN A 326 15.63 -7.91 5.08
CA GLN A 326 14.22 -7.53 5.19
C GLN A 326 13.25 -8.64 4.79
N ASP A 327 13.64 -9.58 3.91
CA ASP A 327 12.81 -10.75 3.59
C ASP A 327 12.45 -11.55 4.84
N LYS A 328 13.42 -11.78 5.73
CA LYS A 328 13.21 -12.47 7.02
C LYS A 328 12.23 -11.69 7.89
N TYR A 329 12.48 -10.40 8.14
CA TYR A 329 11.61 -9.60 8.99
C TYR A 329 10.20 -9.42 8.41
N PHE A 330 10.08 -9.42 7.08
CA PHE A 330 8.79 -9.36 6.40
C PHE A 330 7.96 -10.61 6.71
N VAL A 331 8.54 -11.80 6.54
CA VAL A 331 7.84 -13.07 6.82
C VAL A 331 7.60 -13.26 8.33
N GLU A 332 8.53 -12.84 9.19
CA GLU A 332 8.31 -12.82 10.64
C GLU A 332 7.10 -11.95 11.02
N ALA A 333 6.99 -10.74 10.46
CA ALA A 333 5.85 -9.85 10.71
C ALA A 333 4.52 -10.48 10.28
N TRP A 334 4.50 -11.19 9.15
CA TRP A 334 3.33 -11.97 8.73
C TRP A 334 3.00 -13.09 9.71
N GLY A 335 4.01 -13.86 10.16
CA GLY A 335 3.82 -14.89 11.17
C GLY A 335 3.29 -14.33 12.49
N GLU A 336 3.78 -13.16 12.93
CA GLU A 336 3.28 -12.47 14.12
C GLU A 336 1.79 -12.13 13.98
N VAL A 337 1.34 -11.74 12.78
CA VAL A 337 -0.09 -11.48 12.52
C VAL A 337 -0.89 -12.78 12.53
N LEU A 338 -0.45 -13.81 11.81
CA LEU A 338 -1.16 -15.09 11.70
C LEU A 338 -1.39 -15.77 13.06
N GLN A 339 -0.47 -15.60 14.02
CA GLN A 339 -0.66 -16.07 15.39
C GLN A 339 -1.84 -15.42 16.10
N ASN A 340 -2.09 -14.14 15.82
CA ASN A 340 -2.98 -13.29 16.60
C ASN A 340 -4.34 -13.03 15.94
N VAL A 341 -4.58 -13.59 14.74
CA VAL A 341 -5.85 -13.40 14.01
C VAL A 341 -6.57 -14.73 13.77
N ASN A 342 -7.88 -14.63 13.50
CA ASN A 342 -8.67 -15.75 13.01
C ASN A 342 -8.32 -15.97 11.53
N THR A 343 -7.94 -17.20 11.18
CA THR A 343 -7.59 -17.60 9.81
C THR A 343 -8.45 -18.77 9.32
N SER A 344 -9.60 -19.03 9.94
CA SER A 344 -10.53 -20.12 9.56
C SER A 344 -10.96 -20.07 8.09
N SER A 345 -11.11 -18.86 7.55
CA SER A 345 -11.43 -18.58 6.15
C SER A 345 -10.21 -18.55 5.23
N ILE A 346 -8.99 -18.79 5.75
CA ILE A 346 -7.74 -18.77 4.98
C ILE A 346 -7.18 -20.19 4.87
N ALA A 347 -7.14 -20.73 3.65
CA ALA A 347 -6.56 -22.04 3.38
C ALA A 347 -5.04 -21.95 3.24
N TYR A 348 -4.53 -20.96 2.50
CA TYR A 348 -3.11 -20.83 2.19
C TYR A 348 -2.61 -19.40 2.33
N VAL A 349 -1.38 -19.26 2.81
CA VAL A 349 -0.57 -18.04 2.65
C VAL A 349 0.71 -18.43 1.91
N ASP A 350 0.82 -18.00 0.66
CA ASP A 350 1.96 -18.30 -0.22
C ASP A 350 2.87 -17.08 -0.36
N PHE A 351 4.04 -17.16 0.28
CA PHE A 351 5.11 -16.19 0.13
C PHE A 351 5.88 -16.47 -1.16
N SER A 352 5.56 -15.73 -2.21
CA SER A 352 6.12 -15.97 -3.53
C SER A 352 7.24 -14.98 -3.88
N LEU A 353 8.35 -15.52 -4.39
CA LEU A 353 9.56 -14.76 -4.73
C LEU A 353 10.19 -14.03 -3.52
N ILE A 354 9.85 -14.42 -2.29
CA ILE A 354 10.41 -13.89 -1.04
C ILE A 354 11.49 -14.85 -0.54
N LYS A 355 12.67 -14.32 -0.19
CA LYS A 355 13.83 -15.10 0.25
C LYS A 355 13.78 -15.38 1.75
N ALA A 356 12.86 -16.26 2.13
CA ALA A 356 12.77 -16.84 3.47
C ALA A 356 12.50 -18.34 3.35
N ASP A 357 12.90 -19.09 4.38
CA ASP A 357 12.78 -20.56 4.43
C ASP A 357 11.74 -21.03 5.46
N ASN A 358 11.28 -20.15 6.35
CA ASN A 358 10.27 -20.44 7.36
C ASN A 358 9.50 -19.17 7.79
N CYS A 359 8.30 -19.38 8.31
CA CYS A 359 7.45 -18.35 8.92
C CYS A 359 7.32 -18.64 10.42
N LEU A 360 8.17 -18.03 11.24
CA LEU A 360 8.26 -18.27 12.69
C LEU A 360 8.40 -19.77 13.04
N GLY A 361 9.28 -20.46 12.32
CA GLY A 361 9.58 -21.89 12.46
C GLY A 361 8.74 -22.81 11.57
N VAL A 362 7.66 -22.32 10.95
CA VAL A 362 6.79 -23.11 10.07
C VAL A 362 7.32 -23.12 8.64
N LYS A 363 7.56 -24.30 8.07
CA LYS A 363 8.16 -24.49 6.74
C LYS A 363 7.12 -24.59 5.61
N ASP A 364 7.58 -24.62 4.36
CA ASP A 364 6.72 -24.84 3.19
C ASP A 364 5.90 -26.13 3.34
N GLY A 365 4.59 -26.02 3.09
CA GLY A 365 3.64 -27.13 3.14
C GLY A 365 3.11 -27.46 4.54
N GLU A 366 3.63 -26.83 5.59
CA GLU A 366 3.19 -27.08 6.97
C GLU A 366 1.99 -26.21 7.34
N LYS A 367 1.14 -26.74 8.24
CA LYS A 367 0.10 -25.96 8.91
C LYS A 367 0.74 -24.94 9.85
N PHE A 368 0.18 -23.74 9.88
CA PHE A 368 0.66 -22.69 10.76
C PHE A 368 0.24 -22.95 12.21
N LYS A 369 1.11 -23.63 12.97
CA LYS A 369 0.92 -23.93 14.40
C LYS A 369 -0.42 -24.63 14.67
N ASP A 370 -1.30 -24.00 15.45
CA ASP A 370 -2.63 -24.46 15.84
C ASP A 370 -3.73 -24.14 14.81
N LYS A 371 -3.36 -23.56 13.66
CA LYS A 371 -4.27 -23.15 12.59
C LYS A 371 -4.32 -24.18 11.46
N GLU A 372 -5.44 -24.22 10.75
CA GLU A 372 -5.60 -25.02 9.53
C GLU A 372 -4.96 -24.38 8.29
N THR A 373 -4.50 -23.13 8.39
CA THR A 373 -3.85 -22.39 7.30
C THR A 373 -2.48 -22.98 6.97
N ILE A 374 -2.22 -23.26 5.71
CA ILE A 374 -0.95 -23.83 5.23
C ILE A 374 -0.03 -22.70 4.75
N ILE A 375 1.23 -22.74 5.19
CA ILE A 375 2.26 -21.81 4.71
C ILE A 375 2.92 -22.38 3.46
N ARG A 376 3.06 -21.56 2.42
CA ARG A 376 3.82 -21.91 1.21
C ARG A 376 4.95 -20.91 0.96
N PHE A 377 6.07 -21.41 0.43
CA PHE A 377 7.17 -20.61 -0.11
C PHE A 377 7.38 -21.03 -1.56
N SER A 378 7.11 -20.13 -2.51
CA SER A 378 7.07 -20.50 -3.92
C SER A 378 7.74 -19.48 -4.85
N LYS A 379 7.72 -19.81 -6.14
CA LYS A 379 8.03 -18.88 -7.24
C LYS A 379 6.90 -18.88 -8.27
N ARG A 380 5.66 -19.08 -7.82
CA ARG A 380 4.47 -19.16 -8.68
C ARG A 380 4.21 -17.82 -9.39
N ALA A 381 3.60 -17.89 -10.57
CA ALA A 381 3.03 -16.71 -11.21
C ALA A 381 1.78 -16.22 -10.44
N LEU A 382 1.44 -14.94 -10.57
CA LEU A 382 0.36 -14.29 -9.81
C LEU A 382 -0.95 -15.08 -9.95
N HIS A 383 -1.40 -15.28 -11.18
CA HIS A 383 -2.68 -15.90 -11.50
C HIS A 383 -2.58 -17.40 -11.81
N ALA A 384 -1.51 -18.07 -11.37
CA ALA A 384 -1.41 -19.53 -11.53
C ALA A 384 -2.61 -20.24 -10.86
N PRO A 385 -3.06 -21.42 -11.35
CA PRO A 385 -4.18 -22.12 -10.74
C PRO A 385 -3.96 -22.39 -9.25
N VAL A 386 -5.05 -22.32 -8.48
CA VAL A 386 -5.06 -22.62 -7.04
C VAL A 386 -5.89 -23.88 -6.76
N PRO A 387 -5.72 -24.52 -5.59
CA PRO A 387 -6.52 -25.69 -5.23
C PRO A 387 -8.03 -25.42 -5.30
N GLU A 388 -8.80 -26.45 -5.66
CA GLU A 388 -10.26 -26.39 -5.66
C GLU A 388 -10.81 -25.99 -4.28
N GLY A 389 -11.94 -25.26 -4.27
CA GLY A 389 -12.52 -24.73 -3.05
C GLY A 389 -11.80 -23.51 -2.48
N THR A 390 -10.87 -22.91 -3.25
CA THR A 390 -10.18 -21.67 -2.85
C THR A 390 -10.41 -20.50 -3.80
N LEU A 391 -10.55 -19.31 -3.23
CA LEU A 391 -10.53 -18.02 -3.92
C LEU A 391 -9.10 -17.49 -3.95
N LEU A 392 -8.58 -17.23 -5.14
CA LEU A 392 -7.28 -16.57 -5.30
C LEU A 392 -7.38 -15.08 -4.93
N VAL A 393 -6.58 -14.66 -3.96
CA VAL A 393 -6.41 -13.26 -3.55
C VAL A 393 -4.94 -12.88 -3.74
N ASP A 394 -4.67 -12.14 -4.80
CA ASP A 394 -3.33 -11.73 -5.20
C ASP A 394 -3.01 -10.33 -4.70
N SER A 395 -1.87 -10.20 -4.02
CA SER A 395 -1.26 -8.89 -3.80
C SER A 395 -0.25 -8.57 -4.88
N TYR A 396 -0.20 -7.31 -5.31
CA TYR A 396 0.88 -6.80 -6.15
C TYR A 396 1.47 -5.51 -5.58
N ALA A 397 2.75 -5.29 -5.83
CA ALA A 397 3.46 -4.12 -5.33
C ALA A 397 3.14 -2.89 -6.20
N CYS A 398 2.47 -1.91 -5.59
CA CYS A 398 2.15 -0.60 -6.16
C CYS A 398 3.08 0.51 -5.64
N ASP A 399 3.01 1.67 -6.29
CA ASP A 399 3.54 2.95 -5.81
C ASP A 399 2.46 3.83 -5.16
N SER A 400 2.79 4.50 -4.05
CA SER A 400 1.85 5.39 -3.34
C SER A 400 1.46 6.65 -4.11
N ASN A 401 2.24 7.05 -5.11
CA ASN A 401 2.03 8.27 -5.89
C ASN A 401 1.87 7.98 -7.38
N ALA A 402 1.39 6.81 -7.77
CA ALA A 402 1.01 6.51 -9.16
C ALA A 402 -0.44 6.02 -9.22
N LEU A 403 -1.03 6.03 -10.42
CA LEU A 403 -2.24 5.28 -10.67
C LEU A 403 -1.94 3.76 -10.67
N PRO A 404 -2.94 2.91 -10.37
CA PRO A 404 -2.82 1.47 -10.56
C PRO A 404 -2.29 1.14 -11.96
N GLY A 405 -1.30 0.27 -12.02
CA GLY A 405 -0.63 -0.14 -13.24
C GLY A 405 0.69 0.58 -13.51
N ASN A 406 0.97 1.77 -12.94
CA ASN A 406 2.24 2.51 -13.05
C ASN A 406 3.01 2.27 -14.37
N GLY A 407 3.99 1.34 -14.40
CA GLY A 407 4.75 0.95 -15.59
C GLY A 407 3.92 0.52 -16.82
N TYR A 408 2.75 -0.08 -16.61
CA TYR A 408 1.74 -0.35 -17.65
C TYR A 408 1.51 0.90 -18.51
N TRP A 409 1.25 2.06 -17.92
CA TRP A 409 0.98 3.31 -18.64
C TRP A 409 2.18 3.87 -19.43
N LEU A 410 3.36 3.26 -19.28
CA LEU A 410 4.58 3.54 -20.06
C LEU A 410 4.88 2.45 -21.10
N ASN A 411 3.92 1.57 -21.38
CA ASN A 411 4.09 0.40 -22.24
C ASN A 411 5.16 -0.59 -21.71
N MET A 412 5.43 -0.57 -20.39
CA MET A 412 6.38 -1.48 -19.75
C MET A 412 5.68 -2.78 -19.32
N LEU A 413 5.05 -3.46 -20.26
CA LEU A 413 4.24 -4.67 -20.04
C LEU A 413 5.03 -5.89 -19.56
N SER A 414 6.36 -5.79 -19.52
CA SER A 414 7.23 -6.83 -18.96
C SER A 414 8.07 -6.36 -17.78
N SER A 415 7.63 -5.32 -17.09
CA SER A 415 8.31 -4.77 -15.92
C SER A 415 7.90 -5.49 -14.62
N ASN A 416 8.06 -4.82 -13.48
CA ASN A 416 7.64 -5.27 -12.16
C ASN A 416 6.10 -5.45 -12.08
N GLY A 417 5.60 -5.91 -10.92
CA GLY A 417 4.21 -6.38 -10.73
C GLY A 417 3.09 -5.40 -11.10
N ASP A 418 3.38 -4.14 -11.44
CA ASP A 418 2.38 -3.19 -11.96
C ASP A 418 2.00 -3.45 -13.44
N GLY A 419 2.90 -4.05 -14.23
CA GLY A 419 2.68 -4.30 -15.67
C GLY A 419 2.25 -5.72 -16.02
N ALA A 420 2.30 -6.63 -15.05
CA ALA A 420 1.93 -8.05 -15.18
C ALA A 420 0.50 -8.27 -14.68
#